data_AF-A0AAV8ZZC9-F1
#
_entry.id   AF-A0AAV8ZZC9-F1
#
_cell.length_a   1.000
_cell.length_b   1.000
_cell.length_c   1.000
_cell.angle_alpha   90.00
_cell.angle_beta   90.00
_cell.angle_gamma   90.00
#
_symmetry.space_group_name_H-M   'P 1'
#
loop_
_entity.id
_entity.type
_entity.pdbx_description
1 polymer ?
#
loop_
_entity_poly.entity_id
_entity_poly.type
_entity_poly.pdbx_seq_one_letter_code
_entity_poly.pdbx_strand_id
1 'polypeptide(L)'
;MEDNEWLNSLYEDRERLVPIFVRDTFWAGMSTTQRSESMNAYFDDYLTSKTTLKQFVHQYENAFRNKHEKEALEEFHSFHSTPQLISPLKMEEQLANSYTINMFKKF
;
A
#
# COMPACT_ATOMS: atom_id res chain seq x y z
N MET A 1 26.08 13.11 28.35
CA MET A 1 25.82 12.11 27.30
C MET A 1 24.67 12.69 26.52
N GLU A 2 24.95 13.08 25.28
CA GLU A 2 24.09 13.90 24.45
C GLU A 2 22.74 13.19 24.21
N ASP A 3 21.65 13.88 24.53
CA ASP A 3 20.29 13.53 24.11
C ASP A 3 20.21 13.69 22.58
N ASN A 4 20.77 12.73 21.87
CA ASN A 4 20.68 12.69 20.42
C ASN A 4 19.31 12.10 20.05
N GLU A 5 18.35 12.99 19.80
CA GLU A 5 16.97 12.64 19.43
C GLU A 5 16.91 11.62 18.29
N TRP A 6 17.86 11.67 17.35
CA TRP A 6 17.95 10.70 16.26
C TRP A 6 18.29 9.29 16.75
N LEU A 7 19.22 9.16 17.70
CA LEU A 7 19.55 7.86 18.32
C LEU A 7 18.38 7.32 19.14
N ASN A 8 17.67 8.19 19.85
CA ASN A 8 16.47 7.80 20.60
C ASN A 8 15.36 7.34 19.65
N SER A 9 15.09 8.06 18.57
CA SER A 9 14.14 7.65 17.52
C SER A 9 14.52 6.30 16.93
N LEU A 10 15.80 6.10 16.59
CA LEU A 10 16.29 4.84 16.04
C LEU A 10 16.13 3.67 17.04
N TYR A 11 16.34 3.96 18.33
CA TYR A 11 16.14 2.99 19.39
C TYR A 11 14.66 2.61 19.51
N GLU A 12 13.73 3.57 19.52
CA GLU A 12 12.29 3.29 19.52
C GLU A 12 11.84 2.48 18.29
N ASP A 13 12.39 2.76 17.11
CA ASP A 13 12.07 2.03 15.88
C ASP A 13 12.54 0.56 15.88
N ARG A 14 13.39 0.15 16.84
CA ARG A 14 13.86 -1.24 16.97
C ARG A 14 12.72 -2.24 17.11
N GLU A 15 11.62 -1.84 17.76
CA GLU A 15 10.46 -2.72 17.99
C GLU A 15 9.76 -3.10 16.67
N ARG A 16 9.91 -2.26 15.64
CA ARG A 16 9.28 -2.45 14.32
C ARG A 16 10.18 -3.15 13.32
N LEU A 17 11.49 -3.19 13.57
CA LEU A 17 12.50 -3.64 12.61
C LEU A 17 13.22 -4.91 13.04
N VAL A 18 13.33 -5.17 14.34
CA VAL A 18 14.11 -6.29 14.85
C VAL A 18 13.19 -7.51 15.06
N PRO A 19 13.46 -8.65 14.38
CA PRO A 19 12.58 -9.82 14.35
C PRO A 19 12.11 -10.33 15.71
N ILE A 20 12.90 -10.17 16.78
CA ILE A 20 12.56 -10.64 18.13
C ILE A 20 11.38 -9.88 18.74
N PHE A 21 11.19 -8.60 18.41
CA PHE A 21 10.11 -7.77 18.95
C PHE A 21 8.81 -7.90 18.12
N VAL A 22 8.92 -8.30 16.86
CA VAL A 22 7.79 -8.42 15.93
C VAL A 22 7.24 -9.85 15.81
N ARG A 23 7.81 -10.80 16.56
CA ARG A 23 7.42 -12.22 16.53
C ARG A 23 6.00 -12.47 17.02
N ASP A 24 5.53 -11.67 17.97
CA ASP A 24 4.19 -11.78 18.54
C ASP A 24 3.18 -10.83 17.87
N THR A 25 3.59 -10.14 16.80
CA THR A 25 2.71 -9.29 16.00
C THR A 25 1.96 -10.13 14.97
N PHE A 26 0.64 -9.96 14.87
CA PHE A 26 -0.15 -10.60 13.83
C PHE A 26 0.00 -9.87 12.50
N TRP A 27 0.53 -10.56 11.49
CA TRP A 27 0.81 -9.98 10.16
C TRP A 27 -0.30 -10.21 9.13
N ALA A 28 -1.46 -10.75 9.52
CA ALA A 28 -2.58 -11.05 8.63
C ALA A 28 -2.18 -11.81 7.35
N GLY A 29 -1.18 -12.71 7.45
CA GLY A 29 -0.66 -13.50 6.34
C GLY A 29 0.33 -12.78 5.42
N MET A 30 0.76 -11.56 5.73
CA MET A 30 1.79 -10.83 4.96
C MET A 30 3.19 -11.28 5.38
N SER A 31 4.01 -11.71 4.41
CA SER A 31 5.44 -11.92 4.65
C SER A 31 6.21 -10.60 4.54
N THR A 32 7.38 -10.51 5.18
CA THR A 32 8.29 -9.36 5.01
C THR A 32 8.76 -9.20 3.55
N THR A 33 8.85 -10.31 2.79
CA THR A 33 9.25 -10.29 1.38
C THR A 33 8.15 -9.78 0.45
N GLN A 34 6.88 -10.07 0.75
CA GLN A 34 5.74 -9.60 -0.03
C GLN A 34 5.70 -8.06 -0.08
N ARG A 35 6.13 -7.39 0.99
CA ARG A 35 6.27 -5.92 1.01
C ARG A 35 7.31 -5.44 0.01
N SER A 36 8.51 -6.03 -0.01
CA SER A 36 9.55 -5.67 -0.98
C SER A 36 9.17 -6.05 -2.41
N GLU A 37 8.52 -7.20 -2.61
CA GLU A 37 8.03 -7.64 -3.92
C GLU A 37 6.98 -6.67 -4.47
N SER A 38 6.04 -6.21 -3.64
CA SER A 38 5.03 -5.24 -4.05
C SER A 38 5.62 -3.88 -4.42
N MET A 39 6.64 -3.43 -3.68
CA MET A 39 7.34 -2.18 -3.95
C MET A 39 8.19 -2.29 -5.22
N ASN A 40 8.84 -3.43 -5.44
CA ASN A 40 9.59 -3.67 -6.67
C ASN A 40 8.63 -3.67 -7.87
N ALA A 41 7.55 -4.46 -7.81
CA ALA A 41 6.52 -4.50 -8.85
C ALA A 41 5.91 -3.11 -9.16
N TYR A 42 5.76 -2.25 -8.15
CA TYR A 42 5.29 -0.88 -8.35
C TYR A 42 6.27 -0.01 -9.15
N PHE A 43 7.57 -0.21 -8.98
CA PHE A 43 8.61 0.57 -9.65
C PHE A 43 9.22 -0.10 -10.89
N ASP A 44 8.89 -1.36 -11.18
CA ASP A 44 9.46 -2.13 -12.30
C ASP A 44 9.30 -1.41 -13.65
N ASP A 45 8.17 -0.71 -13.86
CA ASP A 45 7.91 0.07 -15.08
C ASP A 45 8.66 1.42 -15.13
N TYR A 46 9.21 1.87 -13.99
CA TYR A 46 9.82 3.19 -13.84
C TYR A 46 11.35 3.14 -13.72
N LEU A 47 11.89 2.06 -13.15
CA LEU A 47 13.29 1.91 -12.81
C LEU A 47 13.92 0.74 -13.56
N THR A 48 15.07 0.98 -14.19
CA THR A 48 15.92 -0.07 -14.76
C THR A 48 17.27 -0.03 -14.05
N SER A 49 18.06 -1.10 -14.15
CA SER A 49 19.42 -1.17 -13.61
C SER A 49 20.37 -0.06 -14.11
N LYS A 50 20.01 0.64 -15.20
CA LYS A 50 20.77 1.76 -15.78
C LYS A 50 20.28 3.14 -15.33
N THR A 51 19.22 3.22 -14.52
CA THR A 51 18.66 4.50 -14.06
C THR A 51 19.65 5.19 -13.13
N THR A 52 20.07 6.39 -13.50
CA THR A 52 20.94 7.22 -12.64
C THR A 52 20.17 7.80 -11.46
N LEU A 53 20.86 8.20 -10.39
CA LEU A 53 20.20 8.79 -9.21
C LEU A 53 19.37 10.04 -9.55
N LYS A 54 19.84 10.87 -10.49
CA LYS A 54 19.08 12.05 -10.95
C LYS A 54 17.78 11.64 -11.64
N GLN A 55 17.82 10.61 -12.48
CA GLN A 55 16.63 10.08 -13.15
C GLN A 55 15.69 9.39 -12.14
N PHE A 56 16.24 8.73 -11.12
CA PHE A 56 15.45 8.09 -10.07
C PHE A 56 14.50 9.08 -9.39
N VAL A 57 14.98 10.28 -9.00
CA VAL A 57 14.13 11.29 -8.32
C VAL A 57 12.93 11.65 -9.20
N HIS A 58 13.18 11.91 -10.49
CA HIS A 58 12.11 12.25 -11.42
C HIS A 58 11.14 11.09 -11.66
N GLN A 59 11.66 9.88 -11.82
CA GLN A 59 10.85 8.68 -12.03
C GLN A 59 10.01 8.33 -10.79
N TYR A 60 10.55 8.57 -9.59
CA TYR A 60 9.84 8.41 -8.33
C TYR A 60 8.64 9.36 -8.24
N GLU A 61 8.83 10.64 -8.54
CA GLU A 61 7.73 11.62 -8.58
C GLU A 61 6.66 11.24 -9.61
N ASN A 62 7.07 10.76 -10.78
CA ASN A 62 6.16 10.31 -11.82
C ASN A 62 5.36 9.07 -11.39
N ALA A 63 6.01 8.08 -10.77
CA ALA A 63 5.34 6.90 -10.24
C ALA A 63 4.32 7.29 -9.17
N PHE A 64 4.72 8.17 -8.25
CA PHE A 64 3.87 8.65 -7.17
C PHE A 64 2.64 9.39 -7.69
N ARG A 65 2.82 10.30 -8.66
CA ARG A 65 1.72 11.00 -9.31
C ARG A 65 0.76 10.05 -10.01
N ASN A 66 1.27 9.11 -10.81
CA ASN A 66 0.43 8.13 -11.51
C ASN A 66 -0.40 7.27 -10.52
N LYS A 67 0.20 6.87 -9.40
CA LYS A 67 -0.51 6.16 -8.33
C LYS A 67 -1.68 6.99 -7.79
N HIS A 68 -1.41 8.25 -7.45
CA HIS A 68 -2.45 9.15 -6.96
C HIS A 68 -3.56 9.39 -7.97
N GLU A 69 -3.23 9.60 -9.25
CA GLU A 69 -4.22 9.80 -10.31
C GLU A 69 -5.10 8.55 -10.50
N LYS A 70 -4.50 7.36 -10.46
CA LYS A 70 -5.23 6.09 -10.55
C LYS A 70 -6.14 5.88 -9.33
N GLU A 71 -5.64 6.13 -8.12
CA GLU A 71 -6.45 6.05 -6.89
C GLU A 71 -7.63 7.02 -6.93
N ALA A 72 -7.41 8.27 -7.35
CA ALA A 72 -8.47 9.27 -7.49
C ALA A 72 -9.52 8.85 -8.54
N LEU A 73 -9.11 8.23 -9.64
CA LEU A 73 -10.04 7.71 -10.65
C LEU A 73 -10.86 6.53 -10.12
N GLU A 74 -10.24 5.61 -9.38
CA GLU A 74 -10.92 4.47 -8.75
C GLU A 74 -11.89 4.90 -7.64
N GLU A 75 -11.52 5.94 -6.89
CA GLU A 75 -12.37 6.58 -5.89
C GLU A 75 -13.56 7.27 -6.55
N PHE A 76 -13.32 8.06 -7.61
CA PHE A 76 -14.38 8.65 -8.40
C PHE A 76 -15.34 7.57 -8.93
N HIS A 77 -14.82 6.49 -9.52
CA HIS A 77 -15.66 5.39 -10.01
C HIS A 77 -16.45 4.72 -8.88
N SER A 78 -15.85 4.55 -7.68
CA SER A 78 -16.53 3.98 -6.52
C SER A 78 -17.65 4.87 -5.97
N PHE A 79 -17.49 6.21 -6.01
CA PHE A 79 -18.55 7.13 -5.58
C PHE A 79 -19.70 7.26 -6.58
N HIS A 80 -19.41 7.12 -7.88
CA HIS A 80 -20.39 7.40 -8.94
C HIS A 80 -21.02 6.13 -9.52
N SER A 81 -20.62 4.95 -9.07
CA SER A 81 -21.11 3.67 -9.56
C SER A 81 -21.44 2.74 -8.41
N THR A 82 -22.54 2.01 -8.52
CA THR A 82 -22.90 0.96 -7.55
C THR A 82 -22.35 -0.38 -8.03
N PRO A 83 -21.73 -1.18 -7.15
CA PRO A 83 -21.34 -2.54 -7.50
C PRO A 83 -22.55 -3.35 -7.97
N GLN A 84 -22.37 -4.18 -9.02
CA GLN A 84 -23.41 -5.11 -9.44
C GLN A 84 -23.53 -6.24 -8.41
N LEU A 85 -24.74 -6.47 -7.92
CA LEU A 85 -25.04 -7.59 -7.03
C LEU A 85 -24.93 -8.91 -7.81
N ILE A 86 -24.28 -9.89 -7.22
CA ILE A 86 -24.08 -11.22 -7.84
C ILE A 86 -25.25 -12.13 -7.48
N SER A 87 -25.83 -11.92 -6.30
CA SER A 87 -26.93 -12.70 -5.73
C SER A 87 -28.00 -11.77 -5.14
N PRO A 88 -29.27 -12.20 -5.02
CA PRO A 88 -30.33 -11.43 -4.37
C PRO A 88 -30.23 -11.42 -2.83
N LEU A 89 -29.02 -11.62 -2.26
CA LEU A 89 -28.82 -11.65 -0.82
C LEU A 89 -28.78 -10.23 -0.24
N LYS A 90 -29.58 -9.99 0.81
CA LYS A 90 -29.59 -8.70 1.53
C LYS A 90 -28.23 -8.31 2.11
N MET A 91 -27.37 -9.29 2.41
CA MET A 91 -26.01 -9.02 2.86
C MET A 91 -25.16 -8.36 1.77
N GLU A 92 -25.31 -8.77 0.50
CA GLU A 92 -24.55 -8.15 -0.60
C GLU A 92 -24.95 -6.69 -0.80
N GLU A 93 -26.23 -6.35 -0.63
CA GLU A 93 -26.69 -4.96 -0.66
C GLU A 93 -26.05 -4.10 0.43
N GLN A 94 -25.88 -4.64 1.64
CA GLN A 94 -25.20 -3.94 2.72
C GLN A 94 -23.70 -3.76 2.43
N LEU A 95 -23.05 -4.79 1.89
CA LEU A 95 -21.63 -4.73 1.51
C LEU A 95 -21.39 -3.77 0.36
N ALA A 96 -22.27 -3.74 -0.65
CA ALA A 96 -22.16 -2.86 -1.81
C ALA A 96 -22.23 -1.38 -1.42
N ASN A 97 -22.98 -1.04 -0.37
CA ASN A 97 -23.08 0.31 0.18
C ASN A 97 -21.93 0.68 1.12
N SER A 98 -21.27 -0.31 1.73
CA SER A 98 -20.22 -0.07 2.74
C SER A 98 -18.80 -0.14 2.17
N TYR A 99 -18.60 -0.86 1.06
CA TYR A 99 -17.28 -1.10 0.47
C TYR A 99 -17.04 -0.30 -0.81
N THR A 100 -15.76 -0.02 -1.07
CA THR A 100 -15.33 0.39 -2.41
C THR A 100 -15.61 -0.72 -3.41
N ILE A 101 -15.80 -0.39 -4.69
CA ILE A 101 -16.10 -1.38 -5.73
C ILE A 101 -15.02 -2.47 -5.81
N ASN A 102 -13.76 -2.09 -5.65
CA ASN A 102 -12.64 -3.03 -5.66
C ASN A 102 -12.69 -4.01 -4.48
N MET A 103 -13.09 -3.53 -3.29
CA MET A 103 -13.27 -4.40 -2.12
C MET A 103 -14.48 -5.29 -2.27
N PHE A 104 -15.60 -4.78 -2.79
CA PHE A 104 -16.79 -5.60 -3.05
C PHE A 104 -16.50 -6.75 -4.03
N LYS A 105 -15.76 -6.49 -5.12
CA LYS A 105 -15.40 -7.53 -6.12
C LYS A 105 -14.44 -8.61 -5.59
N LYS A 106 -13.76 -8.36 -4.47
CA LYS A 106 -12.75 -9.28 -3.92
C LYS A 106 -13.38 -10.42 -3.09
N PHE A 107 -14.62 -10.24 -2.64
CA PHE A 107 -15.38 -11.17 -1.81
C PHE A 107 -16.60 -11.69 -2.58
#